data_AF-A0A1M7ACY4-F1
#
_entry.id   AF-A0A1M7ACY4-F1
#
_cell.length_a   1.000
_cell.length_b   1.000
_cell.length_c   1.000
_cell.angle_alpha   90.00
_cell.angle_beta   90.00
_cell.angle_gamma   90.00
#
_symmetry.space_group_name_H-M   'P 1'
#
loop_
_entity.id
_entity.type
_entity.pdbx_description
1 polymer ?
#
loop_
_entity_poly.entity_id
_entity_poly.type
_entity_poly.pdbx_seq_one_letter_code
_entity_poly.pdbx_strand_id
1 'polypeptide(L)'
;MTVLNADGFSMEMQMQDNDRINAVFNYVKDNFQEHITLEEVSELVSMTEPSFCRYFKKITNKTFTKFVNDYRLVHASKLLAEKPISITEICYESGFNNFS
;
A
#
# COMPACT_ATOMS: atom_id res chain seq x y z
N MET A 1 -6.84 -16.59 40.00
CA MET A 1 -7.20 -17.06 38.65
C MET A 1 -7.08 -15.85 37.74
N THR A 2 -5.98 -15.76 37.00
CA THR A 2 -5.57 -14.53 36.30
C THR A 2 -6.51 -14.31 35.13
N VAL A 3 -7.35 -13.27 35.21
CA VAL A 3 -8.06 -12.75 34.04
C VAL A 3 -7.01 -12.15 33.12
N LEU A 4 -6.64 -12.89 32.08
CA LEU A 4 -5.91 -12.34 30.94
C LEU A 4 -6.78 -11.23 30.37
N ASN A 5 -6.29 -10.00 30.48
CA ASN A 5 -6.93 -8.76 30.05
C ASN A 5 -7.22 -8.80 28.53
N ALA A 6 -8.33 -9.42 28.14
CA ALA A 6 -8.74 -9.60 26.75
C ALA A 6 -9.01 -8.26 26.04
N ASP A 7 -9.43 -7.24 26.81
CA ASP A 7 -9.71 -5.91 26.28
C ASP A 7 -8.43 -5.15 25.92
N GLY A 8 -7.39 -5.23 26.77
CA GLY A 8 -6.06 -4.66 26.47
C GLY A 8 -5.41 -5.32 25.26
N PHE A 9 -5.48 -6.66 25.17
CA PHE A 9 -4.93 -7.41 24.03
C PHE A 9 -5.61 -7.05 22.69
N SER A 10 -6.93 -6.90 22.69
CA SER A 10 -7.69 -6.55 21.49
C SER A 10 -7.37 -5.13 21.00
N MET A 11 -7.20 -4.19 21.93
CA MET A 11 -6.82 -2.80 21.61
C MET A 11 -5.39 -2.71 21.06
N GLU A 12 -4.43 -3.40 21.67
CA GLU A 12 -3.04 -3.46 21.19
C GLU A 12 -2.95 -4.04 19.77
N MET A 13 -3.71 -5.10 19.48
CA MET A 13 -3.77 -5.70 18.14
C MET A 13 -4.31 -4.71 17.09
N GLN A 14 -5.37 -3.95 17.42
CA GLN A 14 -5.91 -2.92 16.53
C GLN A 14 -4.92 -1.79 16.28
N MET A 15 -4.17 -1.36 17.30
CA MET A 15 -3.13 -0.33 17.14
C MET A 15 -1.99 -0.82 16.25
N GLN A 16 -1.51 -2.06 16.45
CA GLN A 16 -0.48 -2.65 15.60
C GLN A 16 -0.91 -2.79 14.13
N ASP A 17 -2.16 -3.20 13.88
CA ASP A 17 -2.71 -3.25 12.52
C ASP A 17 -2.80 -1.83 11.90
N ASN A 18 -3.13 -0.80 12.70
CA ASN A 18 -3.14 0.59 12.24
C ASN A 18 -1.72 1.08 11.87
N ASP A 19 -0.74 0.82 12.72
CA ASP A 19 0.65 1.23 12.48
C ASP A 19 1.22 0.55 11.23
N ARG A 20 0.98 -0.76 11.08
CA ARG A 20 1.41 -1.52 9.90
C ARG A 20 0.77 -1.02 8.62
N ILE A 21 -0.55 -0.79 8.60
CA ILE A 21 -1.21 -0.32 7.37
C ILE A 21 -0.75 1.09 6.99
N ASN A 22 -0.53 1.96 7.98
CA ASN A 22 0.02 3.30 7.73
C ASN A 22 1.44 3.23 7.17
N ALA A 23 2.29 2.35 7.68
CA ALA A 23 3.63 2.13 7.13
C ALA A 23 3.57 1.72 5.65
N VAL A 24 2.67 0.79 5.30
CA VAL A 24 2.47 0.36 3.90
C VAL A 24 1.97 1.51 3.02
N PHE A 25 1.01 2.30 3.50
CA PHE A 25 0.49 3.45 2.74
C PHE A 25 1.54 4.53 2.51
N ASN A 26 2.35 4.84 3.52
CA ASN A 26 3.47 5.77 3.39
C ASN A 26 4.51 5.24 2.39
N TYR A 27 4.87 3.96 2.51
CA TYR A 27 5.81 3.35 1.57
C TYR A 27 5.31 3.42 0.13
N VAL A 28 4.02 3.13 -0.12
CA VAL A 28 3.45 3.28 -1.48
C VAL A 28 3.45 4.73 -1.92
N LYS A 29 3.05 5.68 -1.05
CA LYS A 29 3.06 7.11 -1.38
C LYS A 29 4.44 7.59 -1.83
N ASP A 30 5.50 7.07 -1.23
CA ASP A 30 6.87 7.51 -1.51
C ASP A 30 7.52 6.73 -2.67
N ASN A 31 7.03 5.52 -3.00
CA ASN A 31 7.67 4.63 -3.97
C ASN A 31 6.76 4.19 -5.14
N PHE A 32 5.52 4.69 -5.25
CA PHE A 32 4.56 4.24 -6.26
C PHE A 32 5.05 4.39 -7.71
N GLN A 33 6.03 5.26 -7.98
CA GLN A 33 6.61 5.43 -9.32
C GLN A 33 7.45 4.22 -9.74
N GLU A 34 8.01 3.50 -8.78
CA GLU A 34 8.87 2.34 -9.01
C GLU A 34 8.10 1.02 -8.89
N HIS A 35 8.72 -0.08 -9.33
CA HIS A 35 8.15 -1.41 -9.10
C HIS A 35 8.26 -1.78 -7.62
N ILE A 36 7.12 -1.91 -6.95
CA ILE A 36 7.05 -2.37 -5.56
C ILE A 36 6.74 -3.87 -5.54
N THR A 37 7.67 -4.66 -5.03
CA THR A 37 7.53 -6.11 -4.88
C THR A 37 6.73 -6.47 -3.63
N LEU A 38 6.18 -7.69 -3.60
CA LEU A 38 5.52 -8.20 -2.40
C LEU A 38 6.51 -8.49 -1.27
N GLU A 39 7.74 -8.88 -1.60
CA GLU A 39 8.82 -9.12 -0.64
C GLU A 39 9.07 -7.84 0.18
N GLU A 40 9.37 -6.71 -0.46
CA GLU A 40 9.66 -5.42 0.18
C GLU A 40 8.57 -4.99 1.18
N VAL A 41 7.31 -5.03 0.76
CA VAL A 41 6.20 -4.59 1.62
C VAL A 41 5.83 -5.60 2.69
N SER A 42 6.14 -6.88 2.48
CA SER A 42 5.96 -7.91 3.50
C SER A 42 7.02 -7.80 4.59
N GLU A 43 8.28 -7.56 4.22
CA GLU A 43 9.39 -7.31 5.13
C GLU A 43 9.17 -6.04 5.96
N LEU A 44 8.68 -4.96 5.33
CA LEU A 44 8.35 -3.70 5.98
C LEU A 44 7.45 -3.86 7.22
N VAL A 45 6.51 -4.81 7.17
CA VAL A 45 5.58 -5.09 8.27
C VAL A 45 5.86 -6.42 9.00
N SER A 46 7.03 -7.01 8.74
CA SER A 46 7.51 -8.26 9.33
C SER A 46 6.54 -9.43 9.13
N MET A 47 6.09 -9.62 7.89
CA MET A 47 5.20 -10.71 7.47
C MET A 47 5.80 -11.48 6.30
N THR A 48 5.36 -12.73 6.12
CA THR A 48 5.57 -13.44 4.85
C THR A 48 4.65 -12.87 3.77
N GLU A 49 5.04 -12.94 2.49
CA GLU A 49 4.20 -12.43 1.38
C GLU A 49 2.74 -12.96 1.40
N PRO A 50 2.47 -14.26 1.66
CA PRO A 50 1.08 -14.74 1.71
C PRO A 50 0.31 -14.14 2.90
N SER A 51 0.97 -13.94 4.04
CA SER A 51 0.37 -13.33 5.22
C SER A 51 0.04 -11.86 4.96
N PHE A 52 0.97 -11.13 4.34
CA PHE A 52 0.77 -9.76 3.90
C PHE A 52 -0.41 -9.65 2.93
N CYS A 53 -0.48 -10.50 1.90
CA CYS A 53 -1.58 -10.48 0.94
C CYS A 53 -2.96 -10.64 1.61
N ARG A 54 -3.08 -11.61 2.54
CA ARG A 54 -4.32 -11.83 3.29
C ARG A 54 -4.63 -10.66 4.23
N TYR A 55 -3.63 -10.19 4.96
CA TYR A 55 -3.73 -9.06 5.88
C TYR A 55 -4.19 -7.78 5.15
N PHE A 56 -3.48 -7.40 4.08
CA PHE A 56 -3.76 -6.20 3.31
C PHE A 56 -5.15 -6.25 2.69
N LYS A 57 -5.54 -7.40 2.11
CA LYS A 57 -6.88 -7.59 1.56
C LYS A 57 -7.97 -7.54 2.62
N LYS A 58 -7.74 -8.08 3.82
CA LYS A 58 -8.69 -8.01 4.94
C LYS A 58 -8.95 -6.57 5.36
N ILE A 59 -7.92 -5.72 5.39
CA ILE A 59 -8.05 -4.31 5.82
C ILE A 59 -8.60 -3.42 4.71
N THR A 60 -8.07 -3.53 3.50
CA THR A 60 -8.36 -2.60 2.40
C THR A 60 -9.46 -3.08 1.46
N ASN A 61 -9.89 -4.33 1.60
CA ASN A 61 -10.77 -5.03 0.65
C ASN A 61 -10.25 -5.06 -0.80
N LYS A 62 -8.93 -4.90 -0.99
CA LYS A 62 -8.27 -4.88 -2.31
C LYS A 62 -6.98 -5.69 -2.28
N THR A 63 -6.52 -6.16 -3.44
CA THR A 63 -5.14 -6.66 -3.55
C THR A 63 -4.16 -5.49 -3.47
N PHE A 64 -2.94 -5.76 -3.02
CA PHE A 64 -1.89 -4.74 -2.96
C PHE A 64 -1.62 -4.12 -4.34
N THR A 65 -1.52 -4.94 -5.38
CA THR A 65 -1.34 -4.47 -6.77
C THR A 65 -2.47 -3.54 -7.22
N LYS A 66 -3.74 -3.87 -6.89
CA LYS A 66 -4.87 -3.00 -7.23
C LYS A 66 -4.81 -1.66 -6.50
N PHE A 67 -4.36 -1.66 -5.24
CA PHE A 67 -4.17 -0.44 -4.48
C PHE A 67 -3.09 0.45 -5.09
N VAL A 68 -1.92 -0.10 -5.43
CA VAL A 68 -0.84 0.67 -6.09
C VAL A 68 -1.33 1.23 -7.43
N ASN A 69 -2.00 0.43 -8.25
CA ASN A 69 -2.53 0.89 -9.53
C ASN A 69 -3.59 1.99 -9.39
N ASP A 70 -4.48 1.90 -8.38
CA ASP A 70 -5.45 2.95 -8.09
C ASP A 70 -4.76 4.25 -7.69
N TYR A 71 -3.71 4.16 -6.87
CA TYR A 71 -2.91 5.31 -6.48
C TYR A 71 -2.27 5.99 -7.70
N ARG A 72 -1.63 5.19 -8.58
CA ARG A 72 -1.04 5.66 -9.84
C ARG A 72 -2.07 6.32 -10.76
N LEU A 73 -3.28 5.76 -10.87
CA LEU A 73 -4.33 6.31 -11.72
C LEU A 73 -4.84 7.67 -11.21
N VAL A 74 -4.98 7.82 -9.89
CA VAL A 74 -5.35 9.10 -9.27
C VAL A 74 -4.25 10.14 -9.53
N HIS A 75 -2.98 9.75 -9.38
CA HIS A 75 -1.85 10.63 -9.67
C HIS A 75 -1.81 11.07 -11.14
N ALA A 76 -1.96 10.13 -12.08
CA ALA A 76 -2.02 10.42 -13.50
C ALA A 76 -3.16 11.39 -13.84
N SER A 77 -4.34 11.17 -13.25
CA SER A 77 -5.51 12.05 -13.43
C SER A 77 -5.24 13.47 -12.92
N LYS A 78 -4.50 13.62 -11.82
CA LYS A 78 -4.07 14.91 -11.30
C LYS A 78 -3.09 15.60 -12.25
N LEU A 79 -2.08 14.89 -12.76
CA LEU A 79 -1.13 15.44 -13.72
C LEU A 79 -1.80 15.89 -15.02
N LEU A 80 -2.77 15.12 -15.52
CA LEU A 80 -3.58 15.47 -16.69
C LEU A 80 -4.33 16.78 -16.51
N ALA A 81 -4.80 17.07 -15.29
CA ALA A 81 -5.55 18.28 -14.99
C ALA A 81 -4.65 19.50 -14.73
N GLU A 82 -3.46 19.29 -14.16
CA GLU A 82 -2.63 20.36 -13.60
C GLU A 82 -1.41 20.73 -14.45
N LYS A 83 -0.91 19.83 -15.31
CA LYS A 83 0.35 20.03 -16.04
C LYS A 83 0.17 19.89 -17.56
N PRO A 84 0.71 20.81 -18.38
CA PRO A 84 0.71 20.70 -19.83
C PRO A 84 1.87 19.82 -20.34
N ILE A 85 1.97 18.59 -19.83
CA ILE A 85 2.99 17.60 -20.24
C ILE A 85 2.38 16.51 -21.12
N SER A 86 3.22 15.79 -21.85
CA SER A 86 2.74 14.75 -22.78
C SER A 86 2.15 13.55 -22.03
N ILE A 87 1.25 12.80 -22.69
CA ILE A 87 0.69 11.56 -22.12
C ILE A 87 1.80 10.56 -21.74
N THR A 88 2.84 10.46 -22.57
CA THR A 88 3.99 9.60 -22.29
C THR A 88 4.70 9.99 -20.99
N GLU A 89 4.87 11.29 -20.76
CA GLU A 89 5.50 11.81 -19.55
C GLU A 89 4.60 11.60 -18.33
N ILE A 90 3.28 11.74 -18.47
CA ILE A 90 2.32 11.42 -17.40
C ILE A 90 2.37 9.94 -17.02
N CYS A 91 2.47 9.03 -18.00
CA CYS A 91 2.64 7.60 -17.75
C CYS A 91 3.91 7.35 -16.93
N TYR A 92 5.01 8.00 -17.31
CA TYR A 92 6.30 7.84 -16.64
C TYR A 92 6.26 8.35 -15.19
N GLU A 93 5.81 9.58 -14.99
CA GLU A 93 5.65 10.23 -13.68
C GLU A 93 4.62 9.55 -12.77
N SER A 94 3.74 8.72 -13.34
CA SER A 94 2.74 7.97 -12.58
C SER A 94 3.14 6.52 -12.33
N GLY A 95 4.35 6.10 -12.68
CA GLY A 95 4.85 4.75 -12.44
C GLY A 95 4.28 3.68 -13.36
N PHE A 96 3.71 4.05 -14.50
CA PHE A 96 3.33 3.13 -15.58
C PHE A 96 4.51 2.89 -16.53
N ASN A 97 5.69 2.67 -15.93
CA ASN A 97 6.98 2.52 -16.63
C ASN A 97 7.15 1.17 -17.33
N ASN A 98 6.31 0.19 -16.98
CA ASN A 98 6.35 -1.14 -17.55
C ASN A 98 4.98 -1.48 -18.14
N PHE A 99 4.85 -1.33 -19.47
CA PHE A 99 3.81 -2.02 -20.23
C PHE A 99 4.22 -3.49 -20.30
N SER A 100 3.71 -4.32 -19.39
CA SER A 100 3.76 -5.78 -19.48
C SER A 100 2.35 -6.33 -19.63
#